data_AF-A0A1C7MR87-F1
#
_entry.id   AF-A0A1C7MR87-F1
#
_cell.length_a   1.000
_cell.length_b   1.000
_cell.length_c   1.000
_cell.angle_alpha   90.00
_cell.angle_beta   90.00
_cell.angle_gamma   90.00
#
_symmetry.space_group_name_H-M   'P 1'
#
loop_
_entity.id
_entity.type
_entity.pdbx_description
1 polymer ?
#
loop_
_entity_poly.entity_id
_entity_poly.type
_entity_poly.pdbx_seq_one_letter_code
_entity_poly.pdbx_strand_id
1 'polypeptide(L)'
;MLGHQFAYSAAPVRKVKEVQFGILSPEEIKAYSVAKIEHPEVMDETTHKPKMGGLMDPHMGTIDRNFKCQTCGEGMSECPGHFGHIELARPVFHPGFIVKVKKILECICVNCGRLKADSVSGVSFPLLVSHPTTQFSGGSLRINGEPQTRTAPVLDNRGVLPPVAWSTRVFGRLIAAWTIAYARCWLDTRLRGEMGG
;
A
#
# COMPACT_ATOMS: atom_id res chain seq x y z
N MET A 1 34.06 -18.28 14.25
CA MET A 1 33.67 -16.86 14.35
C MET A 1 33.64 -16.32 12.93
N LEU A 2 32.47 -16.19 12.31
CA LEU A 2 32.36 -15.69 10.94
C LEU A 2 32.58 -14.17 10.98
N GLY A 3 33.78 -13.75 10.57
CA GLY A 3 34.30 -12.39 10.71
C GLY A 3 33.85 -11.47 9.59
N HIS A 4 32.60 -10.99 9.67
CA HIS A 4 32.21 -9.76 8.96
C HIS A 4 32.41 -8.58 9.92
N GLN A 5 33.42 -7.77 9.64
CA GLN A 5 33.69 -6.53 10.36
C GLN A 5 32.87 -5.42 9.72
N PHE A 6 31.83 -4.97 10.41
CA PHE A 6 31.03 -3.83 9.96
C PHE A 6 31.80 -2.52 10.13
N ALA A 7 31.50 -1.53 9.29
CA ALA A 7 31.98 -0.17 9.46
C ALA A 7 31.58 0.38 10.85
N TYR A 8 32.40 1.27 11.39
CA TYR A 8 32.11 1.90 12.67
C TYR A 8 30.84 2.75 12.57
N SER A 9 29.91 2.57 13.52
CA SER A 9 28.72 3.41 13.64
C SER A 9 28.65 3.99 15.06
N ALA A 10 28.25 5.26 15.18
CA ALA A 10 28.03 5.89 16.48
C ALA A 10 26.78 5.36 17.21
N ALA A 11 25.90 4.64 16.51
CA ALA A 11 24.67 4.10 17.08
C ALA A 11 24.95 2.95 18.08
N PRO A 12 24.31 2.93 19.25
CA PRO A 12 24.53 1.87 20.24
C PRO A 12 23.92 0.56 19.76
N VAL A 13 24.70 -0.53 19.82
CA VAL A 13 24.23 -1.87 19.47
C VAL A 13 23.19 -2.34 20.47
N ARG A 14 21.99 -2.68 19.97
CA ARG A 14 20.88 -3.21 20.77
C ARG A 14 20.31 -4.45 20.08
N LYS A 15 19.82 -5.40 20.89
CA LYS A 15 19.11 -6.59 20.39
C LYS A 15 17.64 -6.25 20.17
N VAL A 16 17.05 -6.80 19.10
CA VAL A 16 15.61 -6.67 18.80
C VAL A 16 14.81 -7.38 19.90
N LYS A 17 13.83 -6.68 20.50
CA LYS A 17 12.96 -7.23 21.55
C LYS A 17 11.64 -7.75 20.99
N GLU A 18 11.03 -6.97 20.09
CA GLU A 18 9.68 -7.21 19.57
C GLU A 18 9.62 -6.77 18.10
N VAL A 19 8.67 -7.34 17.36
CA VAL A 19 8.38 -6.98 15.96
C VAL A 19 6.92 -6.57 15.87
N GLN A 20 6.67 -5.33 15.45
CA GLN A 20 5.32 -4.81 15.27
C GLN A 20 4.92 -4.89 13.80
N PHE A 21 3.78 -5.54 13.54
CA PHE A 21 3.17 -5.56 12.22
C PHE A 21 2.15 -4.45 12.09
N GLY A 22 2.12 -3.78 10.94
CA GLY A 22 1.22 -2.67 10.66
C GLY A 22 1.01 -2.50 9.16
N ILE A 23 0.06 -1.64 8.81
CA ILE A 23 -0.17 -1.19 7.44
C ILE A 23 0.37 0.24 7.36
N LEU A 24 1.24 0.50 6.38
CA LEU A 24 1.79 1.83 6.15
C LEU A 24 0.72 2.74 5.54
N SER A 25 0.55 3.92 6.12
CA SER A 25 -0.28 4.98 5.55
C SER A 25 0.41 5.62 4.34
N PRO A 26 -0.35 6.19 3.38
CA PRO A 26 0.25 6.85 2.21
C PRO A 26 1.15 8.04 2.59
N GLU A 27 0.86 8.71 3.70
CA GLU A 27 1.67 9.81 4.22
C GLU A 27 3.01 9.30 4.77
N GLU A 28 3.01 8.19 5.51
CA GLU A 28 4.25 7.54 5.98
C GLU A 28 5.10 7.02 4.84
N ILE A 29 4.49 6.41 3.81
CA ILE A 29 5.22 5.93 2.62
C ILE A 29 5.98 7.08 1.95
N LYS A 30 5.34 8.25 1.83
CA LYS A 30 5.98 9.45 1.29
C LYS A 30 7.07 9.98 2.20
N ALA A 31 6.85 10.00 3.52
CA ALA A 31 7.82 10.49 4.49
C ALA A 31 9.09 9.61 4.57
N TYR A 32 8.96 8.29 4.41
CA TYR A 32 10.11 7.39 4.37
C TYR A 32 10.83 7.39 3.02
N SER A 33 10.19 7.88 1.97
CA SER A 33 10.71 7.79 0.63
C SER A 33 11.72 8.90 0.32
N VAL A 34 12.83 8.53 -0.32
CA VAL A 34 13.89 9.45 -0.72
C VAL A 34 13.77 9.94 -2.16
N ALA A 35 13.01 9.22 -2.99
CA ALA A 35 12.87 9.50 -4.41
C ALA A 35 11.45 9.24 -4.89
N LYS A 36 10.94 10.14 -5.73
CA LYS A 36 9.71 9.95 -6.49
C LYS A 36 10.07 9.38 -7.86
N ILE A 37 9.50 8.23 -8.20
CA ILE A 37 9.77 7.56 -9.47
C ILE A 37 8.72 7.97 -10.49
N GLU A 38 9.16 8.68 -11.52
CA GLU A 38 8.31 9.22 -12.59
C GLU A 38 8.62 8.57 -13.94
N HIS A 39 9.85 8.08 -14.12
CA HIS A 39 10.30 7.50 -15.38
C HIS A 39 10.48 5.98 -15.26
N PRO A 40 9.96 5.20 -16.22
CA PRO A 40 10.18 3.74 -16.24
C PRO A 40 11.59 3.38 -16.74
N GLU A 41 12.27 4.31 -17.40
CA GLU A 41 13.62 4.14 -17.94
C GLU A 41 14.65 4.04 -16.82
N VAL A 42 15.64 3.15 -17.03
CA VAL A 42 16.70 2.85 -16.05
C VAL A 42 17.91 3.76 -16.24
N MET A 43 18.32 3.95 -17.49
CA MET A 43 19.48 4.75 -17.89
C MET A 43 19.03 5.86 -18.82
N ASP A 44 19.73 6.99 -18.77
CA ASP A 44 19.61 8.05 -19.76
C ASP A 44 20.27 7.62 -21.08
N GLU A 45 19.54 7.73 -22.19
CA GLU A 45 19.99 7.36 -23.53
C GLU A 45 21.22 8.15 -23.99
N THR A 46 21.38 9.38 -23.50
CA THR A 46 22.45 10.28 -23.95
C THR A 46 23.74 10.12 -23.13
N THR A 47 23.60 9.97 -21.83
CA THR A 47 24.75 9.97 -20.90
C THR A 47 25.16 8.58 -20.44
N HIS A 48 24.34 7.55 -20.73
CA HIS A 48 24.50 6.18 -20.22
C HIS A 48 24.66 6.10 -18.70
N LYS A 49 24.14 7.11 -17.98
CA LYS A 49 24.13 7.16 -16.51
C LYS A 49 22.74 6.80 -15.99
N PRO A 50 22.63 6.34 -14.73
CA PRO A 50 21.34 6.08 -14.12
C PRO A 50 20.47 7.35 -14.13
N LYS A 51 19.22 7.20 -14.56
CA LYS A 51 18.31 8.33 -14.71
C LYS A 51 17.76 8.76 -13.35
N MET A 52 17.83 10.06 -13.05
CA MET A 52 17.19 10.62 -11.86
C MET A 52 15.66 10.52 -11.99
N GLY A 53 14.98 10.11 -10.92
CA GLY A 53 13.55 9.79 -10.94
C GLY A 53 13.20 8.54 -11.75
N GLY A 54 14.21 7.75 -12.14
CA GLY A 54 14.08 6.46 -12.82
C GLY A 54 14.16 5.28 -11.85
N LEU A 55 14.01 4.06 -12.36
CA LEU A 55 14.02 2.86 -11.52
C LEU A 55 15.38 2.59 -10.82
N MET A 56 16.47 3.08 -11.41
CA MET A 56 17.84 3.00 -10.85
C MET A 56 18.28 4.37 -10.33
N ASP A 57 17.43 5.06 -9.59
CA ASP A 57 17.79 6.34 -9.00
C ASP A 57 18.95 6.16 -7.99
N PRO A 58 20.07 6.91 -8.11
CA PRO A 58 21.20 6.84 -7.19
C PRO A 58 20.88 7.14 -5.72
N HIS A 59 19.76 7.80 -5.41
CA HIS A 59 19.28 8.02 -4.05
C HIS A 59 18.76 6.73 -3.40
N MET A 60 18.24 5.78 -4.19
CA MET A 60 17.72 4.51 -3.68
C MET A 60 18.81 3.48 -3.39
N GLY A 61 20.03 3.73 -3.86
CA GLY A 61 21.19 2.86 -3.72
C GLY A 61 21.98 2.80 -5.01
N THR A 62 23.04 1.98 -5.02
CA THR A 62 23.84 1.75 -6.22
C THR A 62 24.26 0.28 -6.31
N ILE A 63 24.25 -0.23 -7.53
CA ILE A 63 24.75 -1.58 -7.85
C ILE A 63 26.22 -1.55 -8.30
N ASP A 64 26.72 -0.38 -8.64
CA ASP A 64 28.04 -0.21 -9.21
C ASP A 64 29.05 0.16 -8.14
N ARG A 65 30.22 -0.48 -8.18
CA ARG A 65 31.31 -0.22 -7.22
C ARG A 65 31.92 1.18 -7.36
N ASN A 66 31.76 1.80 -8.53
CA ASN A 66 32.31 3.11 -8.84
C ASN A 66 31.39 4.26 -8.40
N PHE A 67 30.12 3.96 -8.16
CA PHE A 67 29.14 4.93 -7.72
C PHE A 67 28.88 4.76 -6.23
N LYS A 68 28.46 5.86 -5.59
CA LYS A 68 28.06 5.88 -4.18
C LYS A 68 26.60 6.28 -4.10
N CYS A 69 25.89 5.78 -3.10
CA CYS A 69 24.51 6.19 -2.88
C CYS A 69 24.45 7.69 -2.54
N GLN A 70 23.55 8.44 -3.20
CA GLN A 70 23.41 9.88 -2.96
C GLN A 70 22.76 10.22 -1.61
N THR A 71 22.06 9.25 -0.99
CA THR A 71 21.38 9.45 0.30
C THR A 71 22.31 9.21 1.49
N CYS A 72 22.97 8.04 1.57
CA CYS A 72 23.85 7.70 2.70
C CYS A 72 25.35 7.88 2.41
N GLY A 73 25.76 8.07 1.16
CA GLY A 73 27.17 8.20 0.78
C GLY A 73 27.96 6.88 0.76
N GLU A 74 27.32 5.77 1.12
CA GLU A 74 27.96 4.46 1.21
C GLU A 74 27.97 3.71 -0.14
N GLY A 75 28.87 2.73 -0.25
CA GLY A 75 29.00 1.86 -1.41
C GLY A 75 28.02 0.67 -1.40
N MET A 76 28.10 -0.16 -2.44
CA MET A 76 27.22 -1.32 -2.67
C MET A 76 27.13 -2.29 -1.48
N SER A 77 28.21 -2.50 -0.73
CA SER A 77 28.26 -3.49 0.36
C SER A 77 27.70 -3.00 1.69
N GLU A 78 27.67 -1.70 1.90
CA GLU A 78 27.35 -1.08 3.20
C GLU A 78 26.00 -0.35 3.16
N CYS A 79 25.58 0.11 1.98
CA CYS A 79 24.28 0.73 1.78
C CYS A 79 23.14 -0.30 1.97
N PRO A 80 22.18 -0.06 2.88
CA PRO A 80 21.03 -0.95 3.07
C PRO A 80 19.96 -0.80 1.97
N GLY A 81 20.09 0.20 1.10
CA GLY A 81 19.06 0.63 0.16
C GLY A 81 18.04 1.58 0.81
N HIS A 82 17.45 2.44 0.00
CA HIS A 82 16.47 3.43 0.43
C HIS A 82 15.18 3.32 -0.39
N PHE A 83 14.04 3.54 0.27
CA PHE A 83 12.75 3.37 -0.37
C PHE A 83 12.42 4.53 -1.32
N GLY A 84 12.00 4.18 -2.53
CA GLY A 84 11.32 5.09 -3.46
C GLY A 84 9.81 4.94 -3.33
N HIS A 85 9.07 5.90 -3.87
CA HIS A 85 7.61 5.80 -4.01
C HIS A 85 7.16 6.17 -5.42
N ILE A 86 6.04 5.58 -5.82
CA ILE A 86 5.35 5.89 -7.07
C ILE A 86 3.99 6.45 -6.70
N GLU A 87 3.70 7.66 -7.17
CA GLU A 87 2.38 8.26 -7.00
C GLU A 87 1.43 7.73 -8.07
N LEU A 88 0.41 7.00 -7.64
CA LEU A 88 -0.62 6.49 -8.53
C LEU A 88 -1.65 7.60 -8.83
N ALA A 89 -2.04 7.72 -10.09
CA ALA A 89 -3.07 8.68 -10.50
C ALA A 89 -4.46 8.37 -9.89
N ARG A 90 -4.71 7.11 -9.51
CA ARG A 90 -5.97 6.66 -8.88
C ARG A 90 -5.69 5.59 -7.82
N PRO A 91 -6.53 5.50 -6.77
CA PRO A 91 -6.39 4.46 -5.76
C PRO A 91 -6.63 3.08 -6.37
N VAL A 92 -5.79 2.11 -5.98
CA VAL A 92 -5.86 0.71 -6.43
C VAL A 92 -6.00 -0.19 -5.21
N PHE A 93 -6.86 -1.21 -5.29
CA PHE A 93 -7.01 -2.19 -4.22
C PHE A 93 -5.81 -3.12 -4.17
N HIS A 94 -5.23 -3.28 -2.98
CA HIS A 94 -4.18 -4.25 -2.76
C HIS A 94 -4.75 -5.68 -2.80
N PRO A 95 -4.25 -6.58 -3.67
CA PRO A 95 -4.85 -7.90 -3.89
C PRO A 95 -4.94 -8.76 -2.63
N GLY A 96 -3.93 -8.67 -1.75
CA GLY A 96 -3.94 -9.38 -0.46
C GLY A 96 -5.00 -8.91 0.54
N PHE A 97 -5.57 -7.71 0.36
CA PHE A 97 -6.57 -7.14 1.26
C PHE A 97 -7.99 -7.16 0.70
N ILE A 98 -8.20 -7.53 -0.58
CA ILE A 98 -9.53 -7.50 -1.23
C ILE A 98 -10.58 -8.29 -0.43
N VAL A 99 -10.23 -9.49 0.05
CA VAL A 99 -11.15 -10.33 0.83
C VAL A 99 -11.54 -9.67 2.15
N LYS A 100 -10.59 -9.00 2.82
CA LYS A 100 -10.84 -8.31 4.10
C LYS A 100 -11.67 -7.05 3.88
N VAL A 101 -11.35 -6.25 2.86
CA VAL A 101 -12.12 -5.06 2.47
C VAL A 101 -13.56 -5.44 2.15
N LYS A 102 -13.80 -6.53 1.42
CA LYS A 102 -15.16 -7.02 1.13
C LYS A 102 -15.94 -7.30 2.42
N LYS A 103 -15.35 -8.04 3.36
CA LYS A 103 -15.99 -8.34 4.66
C LYS A 103 -16.34 -7.06 5.43
N ILE A 104 -15.42 -6.09 5.46
CA ILE A 104 -15.67 -4.80 6.13
C ILE A 104 -16.85 -4.07 5.49
N LEU A 105 -16.90 -4.01 4.15
CA LEU A 105 -18.00 -3.39 3.39
C LEU A 105 -19.36 -4.10 3.60
N GLU A 106 -19.35 -5.41 3.83
CA GLU A 106 -20.55 -6.17 4.20
C GLU A 106 -21.05 -5.77 5.60
N CYS A 107 -20.13 -5.54 6.55
CA CYS A 107 -20.42 -5.16 7.94
C CYS A 107 -20.87 -3.70 8.14
N ILE A 108 -20.51 -2.78 7.24
CA ILE A 108 -20.87 -1.35 7.35
C ILE A 108 -21.94 -0.95 6.34
N CYS A 109 -22.74 0.07 6.68
CA CYS A 109 -23.61 0.75 5.74
C CYS A 109 -22.76 1.68 4.85
N VAL A 110 -22.80 1.47 3.53
CA VAL A 110 -22.01 2.23 2.55
C VAL A 110 -22.43 3.71 2.49
N ASN A 111 -23.67 4.03 2.90
CA ASN A 111 -24.17 5.40 2.86
C ASN A 111 -23.79 6.22 4.10
N CYS A 112 -23.85 5.63 5.30
CA CYS A 112 -23.62 6.37 6.55
C CYS A 112 -22.36 5.94 7.32
N GLY A 113 -21.63 4.93 6.85
CA GLY A 113 -20.42 4.40 7.48
C GLY A 113 -20.65 3.66 8.81
N ARG A 114 -21.90 3.56 9.29
CA ARG A 114 -22.22 2.88 10.56
C ARG A 114 -22.21 1.36 10.41
N LEU A 115 -21.84 0.66 11.48
CA LEU A 115 -21.93 -0.80 11.56
C LEU A 115 -23.40 -1.24 11.48
N LYS A 116 -23.68 -2.32 10.74
CA LYS A 116 -25.02 -2.94 10.61
C LYS A 116 -25.36 -3.86 11.79
N ALA A 117 -24.78 -3.60 12.96
CA ALA A 117 -24.95 -4.42 14.15
C ALA A 117 -25.68 -3.61 15.22
N ASP A 118 -26.82 -4.14 15.68
CA ASP A 118 -27.57 -3.56 16.78
C ASP A 118 -27.01 -4.07 18.11
N SER A 119 -26.89 -3.18 19.10
CA SER A 119 -26.42 -3.53 20.45
C SER A 119 -27.36 -4.47 21.21
N VAL A 120 -28.61 -4.62 20.74
CA VAL A 120 -29.68 -5.39 21.38
C VAL A 120 -29.78 -6.81 20.82
N SER A 121 -29.35 -7.02 19.57
CA SER A 121 -29.28 -8.36 18.99
C SER A 121 -28.02 -9.05 19.52
N GLY A 122 -28.18 -9.97 20.48
CA GLY A 122 -27.10 -10.80 21.05
C GLY A 122 -26.34 -11.69 20.06
N VAL A 123 -26.39 -11.39 18.75
CA VAL A 123 -25.50 -11.94 17.75
C VAL A 123 -24.15 -11.26 17.95
N SER A 124 -23.30 -11.96 18.69
CA SER A 124 -21.98 -11.52 19.07
C SER A 124 -21.10 -11.22 17.84
N PHE A 125 -21.12 -9.97 17.38
CA PHE A 125 -20.07 -9.39 16.53
C PHE A 125 -18.65 -9.51 17.12
N PRO A 126 -18.46 -9.67 18.45
CA PRO A 126 -17.16 -10.03 18.99
C PRO A 126 -16.54 -11.24 18.31
N LEU A 127 -17.27 -12.22 17.78
CA LEU A 127 -16.64 -13.39 17.13
C LEU A 127 -15.90 -13.07 15.82
N LEU A 128 -16.34 -12.06 15.05
CA LEU A 128 -15.70 -11.67 13.78
C LEU A 128 -14.47 -10.78 13.98
N VAL A 129 -14.40 -10.05 15.10
CA VAL A 129 -13.25 -9.20 15.46
C VAL A 129 -12.28 -9.92 16.41
N SER A 130 -12.76 -10.84 17.25
CA SER A 130 -11.94 -11.63 18.20
C SER A 130 -11.33 -12.89 17.60
N HIS A 131 -11.77 -13.33 16.43
CA HIS A 131 -11.11 -14.43 15.71
C HIS A 131 -10.51 -13.91 14.40
N PRO A 132 -9.32 -13.28 14.44
CA PRO A 132 -8.45 -13.25 13.29
C PRO A 132 -7.89 -14.67 13.09
N THR A 133 -8.72 -15.60 12.63
CA THR A 133 -8.25 -16.86 12.00
C THR A 133 -7.71 -16.59 10.60
N THR A 134 -6.98 -15.49 10.44
CA THR A 134 -5.70 -15.52 9.74
C THR A 134 -4.65 -15.18 10.79
N GLN A 135 -4.03 -16.23 11.33
CA GLN A 135 -2.86 -16.19 12.18
C GLN A 135 -1.87 -15.13 11.65
N PHE A 136 -1.72 -14.03 12.37
CA PHE A 136 -0.40 -13.47 12.60
C PHE A 136 -0.09 -13.81 14.06
N SER A 137 0.70 -14.86 14.24
CA SER A 137 1.20 -15.26 15.53
C SER A 137 2.01 -14.13 16.14
N GLY A 138 1.54 -13.60 17.28
CA GLY A 138 2.34 -12.81 18.23
C GLY A 138 2.42 -11.31 17.92
N GLY A 139 1.56 -10.53 18.56
CA GLY A 139 1.71 -9.08 18.63
C GLY A 139 0.46 -8.42 19.20
N SER A 140 0.51 -7.97 20.46
CA SER A 140 -0.57 -7.25 21.12
C SER A 140 -0.81 -5.91 20.43
N LEU A 141 -1.88 -5.79 19.66
CA LEU A 141 -2.32 -4.51 19.11
C LEU A 141 -2.98 -3.70 20.24
N ARG A 142 -2.17 -2.96 21.02
CA ARG A 142 -2.68 -1.94 21.94
C ARG A 142 -3.04 -0.69 21.14
N ILE A 143 -4.33 -0.52 20.88
CA ILE A 143 -4.89 0.71 20.34
C ILE A 143 -4.99 1.72 21.50
N ASN A 144 -3.87 2.29 21.92
CA ASN A 144 -3.90 3.46 22.81
C ASN A 144 -4.13 4.70 21.95
N GLY A 145 -5.36 4.87 21.48
CA GLY A 145 -5.87 6.12 20.95
C GLY A 145 -7.13 6.46 21.71
N GLU A 146 -7.08 7.51 22.52
CA GLU A 146 -8.27 8.09 23.17
C GLU A 146 -9.39 8.30 22.14
N PRO A 147 -10.65 8.01 22.49
CA PRO A 147 -11.77 8.32 21.62
C PRO A 147 -11.95 9.84 21.59
N GLN A 148 -11.32 10.52 20.63
CA GLN A 148 -11.67 11.90 20.32
C GLN A 148 -13.07 11.90 19.70
N THR A 149 -14.07 12.07 20.56
CA THR A 149 -15.44 12.46 20.21
C THR A 149 -15.42 13.90 19.71
N ARG A 150 -14.87 14.13 18.51
CA ARG A 150 -15.18 15.34 17.77
C ARG A 150 -16.57 15.17 17.18
N THR A 151 -17.54 15.82 17.81
CA THR A 151 -18.85 16.13 17.24
C THR A 151 -18.69 16.57 15.79
N ALA A 152 -19.18 15.77 14.85
CA ALA A 152 -19.27 16.20 13.46
C ALA A 152 -20.24 17.39 13.38
N PRO A 153 -19.88 18.52 12.76
CA PRO A 153 -20.86 19.56 12.47
C PRO A 153 -21.89 19.01 11.48
N VAL A 154 -23.17 19.21 11.81
CA VAL A 154 -24.31 18.94 10.94
C VAL A 154 -24.19 19.86 9.72
N LEU A 155 -23.85 19.30 8.56
CA LEU A 155 -23.96 19.99 7.28
C LEU A 155 -25.35 19.71 6.69
N ASP A 156 -26.07 20.82 6.50
CA ASP A 156 -27.41 21.01 5.96
C ASP A 156 -27.64 20.30 4.60
N ASN A 157 -28.87 19.81 4.45
CA ASN A 157 -29.43 19.16 3.27
C ASN A 157 -29.62 20.15 2.11
N ARG A 158 -28.75 20.13 1.09
CA ARG A 158 -29.15 20.44 -0.31
C ARG A 158 -28.30 19.66 -1.32
N GLY A 159 -28.94 18.71 -2.00
CA GLY A 159 -28.35 18.00 -3.14
C GLY A 159 -28.92 16.61 -3.37
N VAL A 160 -30.14 16.54 -3.87
CA VAL A 160 -30.83 15.30 -4.27
C VAL A 160 -30.15 14.67 -5.49
N LEU A 161 -29.80 13.38 -5.43
CA LEU A 161 -29.83 12.45 -6.57
C LEU A 161 -30.36 11.07 -6.08
N PRO A 162 -31.16 10.35 -6.89
CA PRO A 162 -32.14 9.38 -6.42
C PRO A 162 -31.58 7.99 -6.06
N PRO A 163 -32.34 7.17 -5.31
CA PRO A 163 -31.95 5.82 -4.94
C PRO A 163 -32.28 4.88 -6.11
N VAL A 164 -31.27 4.24 -6.68
CA VAL A 164 -31.49 3.01 -7.45
C VAL A 164 -30.99 1.83 -6.61
N ALA A 165 -31.78 0.76 -6.62
CA ALA A 165 -31.64 -0.44 -5.83
C ALA A 165 -30.39 -1.25 -6.21
N TRP A 166 -29.47 -1.48 -5.28
CA TRP A 166 -28.30 -2.34 -5.51
C TRP A 166 -28.42 -3.58 -4.63
N SER A 167 -29.33 -4.45 -5.07
CA SER A 167 -29.39 -5.86 -4.68
C SER A 167 -28.15 -6.60 -5.20
N THR A 168 -27.80 -7.68 -4.51
CA THR A 168 -26.63 -8.58 -4.62
C THR A 168 -26.23 -9.10 -6.01
N ARG A 169 -26.92 -8.71 -7.09
CA ARG A 169 -26.54 -9.02 -8.49
C ARG A 169 -25.42 -8.13 -9.05
N VAL A 170 -25.14 -6.98 -8.44
CA VAL A 170 -24.15 -6.03 -9.01
C VAL A 170 -22.70 -6.44 -8.72
N PHE A 171 -22.44 -7.12 -7.60
CA PHE A 171 -21.08 -7.60 -7.31
C PHE A 171 -20.59 -8.64 -8.33
N GLY A 172 -21.49 -9.48 -8.87
CA GLY A 172 -21.16 -10.42 -9.95
C GLY A 172 -20.93 -9.73 -11.30
N ARG A 173 -21.68 -8.67 -11.61
CA ARG A 173 -21.50 -7.91 -12.87
C ARG A 173 -20.27 -7.02 -12.86
N LEU A 174 -19.85 -6.50 -11.69
CA LEU A 174 -18.60 -5.74 -11.56
C LEU A 174 -17.37 -6.64 -11.71
N ILE A 175 -17.39 -7.87 -11.17
CA ILE A 175 -16.32 -8.84 -11.42
C ILE A 175 -16.28 -9.21 -12.90
N ALA A 176 -17.42 -9.54 -13.52
CA ALA A 176 -17.46 -9.85 -14.95
C ALA A 176 -17.02 -8.66 -15.83
N ALA A 177 -17.39 -7.44 -15.48
CA ALA A 177 -16.94 -6.23 -16.17
C ALA A 177 -15.44 -5.98 -15.98
N TRP A 178 -14.89 -6.30 -14.80
CA TRP A 178 -13.45 -6.22 -14.54
C TRP A 178 -12.68 -7.26 -15.34
N THR A 179 -13.15 -8.51 -15.42
CA THR A 179 -12.53 -9.56 -16.24
C THR A 179 -12.60 -9.24 -17.74
N ILE A 180 -13.72 -8.68 -18.22
CA ILE A 180 -13.88 -8.29 -19.63
C ILE A 180 -13.02 -7.08 -19.97
N ALA A 181 -12.91 -6.09 -19.07
CA ALA A 181 -12.05 -4.91 -19.28
C ALA A 181 -10.56 -5.28 -19.25
N TYR A 182 -10.14 -6.15 -18.34
CA TYR A 182 -8.77 -6.65 -18.27
C TYR A 182 -8.42 -7.51 -19.49
N ALA A 183 -9.33 -8.38 -19.94
CA ALA A 183 -9.15 -9.18 -21.15
C ALA A 183 -9.09 -8.32 -22.42
N ARG A 184 -9.90 -7.26 -22.53
CA ARG A 184 -9.83 -6.30 -23.67
C ARG A 184 -8.55 -5.49 -23.66
N CYS A 185 -8.10 -5.02 -22.50
CA CYS A 185 -6.82 -4.31 -22.38
C CYS A 185 -5.64 -5.23 -22.74
N TRP A 186 -5.66 -6.49 -22.28
CA TRP A 186 -4.63 -7.47 -22.63
C TRP A 186 -4.63 -7.86 -24.12
N LEU A 187 -5.82 -8.02 -24.75
CA LEU A 187 -5.92 -8.29 -26.19
C LEU A 187 -5.49 -7.10 -27.06
N ASP A 188 -5.83 -5.87 -26.68
CA ASP A 188 -5.45 -4.65 -27.42
C ASP A 188 -3.93 -4.37 -27.31
N THR A 189 -3.31 -4.74 -26.19
CA THR A 189 -1.85 -4.67 -26.03
C THR A 189 -1.13 -5.77 -26.84
N ARG A 190 -1.75 -6.95 -27.03
CA ARG A 190 -1.20 -8.04 -27.84
C ARG A 190 -1.33 -7.81 -29.35
N LEU A 191 -2.43 -7.22 -29.82
CA LEU A 191 -2.65 -6.91 -31.24
C LEU A 191 -1.83 -5.70 -31.73
N ARG A 192 -1.43 -4.78 -30.86
CA ARG A 192 -0.52 -3.67 -31.20
C ARG A 192 0.97 -4.04 -31.15
N GLY A 193 1.31 -5.18 -30.55
CA GLY A 193 2.68 -5.72 -30.53
C GLY A 193 3.10 -6.47 -31.80
N GLU A 194 2.16 -6.77 -32.71
CA GLU A 194 2.44 -7.49 -33.97
C GLU A 194 2.55 -6.57 -35.22
N MET A 195 2.44 -5.24 -35.06
CA MET A 195 2.65 -4.27 -36.15
C MET A 195 3.87 -3.37 -35.92
N GLY A 196 4.91 -3.90 -35.25
CA GLY A 196 6.16 -3.20 -34.94
C GLY A 196 7.39 -4.09 -35.04
N GLY A 197 7.41 -5.00 -36.03
CA GLY A 197 8.56 -5.83 -36.40
C GLY A 197 8.65 -5.94 -37.91
#